data_AF-A0A954XSG7-F1
#
_entry.id   AF-A0A954XSG7-F1
#
_cell.length_a   1.000
_cell.length_b   1.000
_cell.length_c   1.000
_cell.angle_alpha   90.00
_cell.angle_beta   90.00
_cell.angle_gamma   90.00
#
_symmetry.space_group_name_H-M   'P 1'
#
loop_
_entity.id
_entity.type
_entity.pdbx_description
1 polymer ?
#
loop_
_entity_poly.entity_id
_entity_poly.type
_entity_poly.pdbx_seq_one_letter_code
_entity_poly.pdbx_strand_id
1 'polypeptide(L)'
;MNSALRGLRPLLVEWTALLEEYCIAHRYDDNPWFYNERATLSTLAGAAWRLEGWTALEEYSTKKWGGNQKKGSVDAGKLRAGRCDLFVAHRSAAFALEAKQAWQPIGQRIKPFLRVENAVAA
;
A
#
# COMPACT_ATOMS: atom_id res chain seq x y z
N MET A 1 17.00 7.14 -0.56
CA MET A 1 15.70 6.87 0.09
C MET A 1 15.41 8.01 1.07
N ASN A 2 14.20 8.59 1.02
CA ASN A 2 13.74 9.62 1.97
C ASN A 2 13.96 9.14 3.42
N SER A 3 14.51 9.98 4.30
CA SER A 3 14.82 9.61 5.70
C SER A 3 13.58 9.14 6.45
N ALA A 4 12.40 9.69 6.14
CA ALA A 4 11.12 9.32 6.72
C ALA A 4 10.68 7.88 6.39
N LEU A 5 11.17 7.31 5.27
CA LEU A 5 10.80 5.96 4.83
C LEU A 5 11.80 4.89 5.25
N ARG A 6 12.94 5.27 5.87
CA ARG A 6 13.96 4.29 6.32
C ARG A 6 13.39 3.25 7.29
N GLY A 7 12.41 3.64 8.08
CA GLY A 7 11.72 2.74 9.01
C GLY A 7 10.99 1.57 8.34
N LEU A 8 10.63 1.67 7.05
CA LEU A 8 9.98 0.58 6.31
C LEU A 8 10.96 -0.51 5.86
N ARG A 9 12.27 -0.27 5.89
CA ARG A 9 13.24 -1.22 5.33
C ARG A 9 13.12 -2.63 5.92
N PRO A 10 13.02 -2.83 7.25
CA PRO A 10 12.84 -4.17 7.82
C PRO A 10 11.58 -4.86 7.28
N LEU A 11 10.46 -4.13 7.22
CA LEU A 11 9.19 -4.63 6.68
C LEU A 11 9.31 -5.05 5.22
N LEU A 12 9.97 -4.25 4.37
CA LEU A 12 10.11 -4.57 2.94
C LEU A 12 11.02 -5.78 2.69
N VAL A 13 12.04 -5.96 3.53
CA VAL A 13 12.90 -7.16 3.48
C VAL A 13 12.11 -8.39 3.88
N GLU A 14 11.37 -8.34 4.99
CA GLU A 14 10.55 -9.46 5.44
C GLU A 14 9.43 -9.77 4.45
N TRP A 15 8.83 -8.75 3.83
CA TRP A 15 7.80 -8.93 2.82
C TRP A 15 8.33 -9.67 1.60
N THR A 16 9.56 -9.37 1.17
CA THR A 16 10.22 -10.11 0.07
C THR A 16 10.42 -11.58 0.44
N ALA A 17 10.87 -11.86 1.67
CA ALA A 17 11.05 -13.23 2.15
C ALA A 17 9.72 -13.98 2.25
N LEU A 18 8.67 -13.36 2.80
CA LEU A 18 7.34 -13.94 2.88
C LEU A 18 6.77 -14.22 1.48
N LEU A 19 6.92 -13.28 0.54
CA LEU A 19 6.49 -13.49 -0.84
C LEU A 19 7.20 -14.69 -1.47
N GLU A 20 8.52 -14.83 -1.26
CA GLU A 20 9.27 -15.98 -1.76
C GLU A 20 8.76 -17.30 -1.16
N GLU A 21 8.54 -17.35 0.15
CA GLU A 21 7.94 -18.51 0.82
C GLU A 21 6.55 -18.86 0.28
N TYR A 22 5.69 -17.86 0.09
CA TYR A 22 4.37 -18.04 -0.50
C TYR A 22 4.47 -18.58 -1.94
N CYS A 23 5.33 -17.97 -2.76
CA CYS A 23 5.51 -18.41 -4.15
C CYS A 23 6.03 -19.85 -4.22
N ILE A 24 7.01 -20.23 -3.38
CA ILE A 24 7.53 -21.60 -3.31
C ILE A 24 6.42 -22.58 -2.91
N ALA A 25 5.64 -22.25 -1.86
CA ALA A 25 4.54 -23.08 -1.40
C ALA A 25 3.47 -23.30 -2.48
N HIS A 26 3.27 -22.31 -3.34
CA HIS A 26 2.32 -22.34 -4.46
C HIS A 26 2.97 -22.65 -5.81
N ARG A 27 4.21 -23.16 -5.83
CA ARG A 27 4.96 -23.55 -7.04
C ARG A 27 5.07 -22.45 -8.10
N TYR A 28 4.98 -21.19 -7.69
CA TYR A 28 4.95 -20.00 -8.54
C TYR A 28 3.76 -19.92 -9.51
N ASP A 29 2.77 -20.80 -9.37
CA ASP A 29 1.60 -20.87 -10.27
C ASP A 29 0.45 -19.95 -9.82
N ASP A 30 0.48 -19.48 -8.57
CA ASP A 30 -0.61 -18.72 -7.95
C ASP A 30 -0.08 -17.56 -7.11
N ASN A 31 0.56 -16.58 -7.76
CA ASN A 31 1.25 -15.50 -7.05
C ASN A 31 0.30 -14.36 -6.63
N PRO A 32 0.57 -13.64 -5.52
CA PRO A 32 -0.35 -12.64 -4.98
C PRO A 32 -0.69 -11.50 -5.96
N TRP A 33 0.25 -11.12 -6.83
CA TRP A 33 0.06 -10.05 -7.83
C TRP A 33 -0.77 -10.48 -9.04
N PHE A 34 -1.20 -11.73 -9.14
CA PHE A 34 -2.19 -12.17 -10.14
C PHE A 34 -3.61 -11.70 -9.78
N TYR A 35 -3.82 -11.30 -8.53
CA TYR A 35 -5.09 -10.82 -8.01
C TYR A 35 -5.14 -9.29 -7.99
N ASN A 36 -5.90 -8.73 -7.04
CA ASN A 36 -6.03 -7.30 -6.80
C ASN A 36 -5.06 -6.80 -5.72
N GLU A 37 -5.10 -5.50 -5.46
CA GLU A 37 -4.27 -4.82 -4.47
C GLU A 37 -4.34 -5.46 -3.08
N ARG A 38 -5.51 -5.98 -2.71
CA ARG A 38 -5.74 -6.54 -1.37
C ARG A 38 -4.99 -7.85 -1.15
N ALA A 39 -4.78 -8.67 -2.18
CA ALA A 39 -3.90 -9.84 -2.06
C ALA A 39 -2.45 -9.42 -1.78
N THR A 40 -1.97 -8.38 -2.46
CA THR A 40 -0.65 -7.79 -2.22
C THR A 40 -0.55 -7.23 -0.79
N LEU A 41 -1.55 -6.47 -0.35
CA LEU A 41 -1.60 -5.91 1.01
C LEU A 41 -1.66 -6.98 2.09
N SER A 42 -2.36 -8.10 1.86
CA SER A 42 -2.45 -9.21 2.81
C SER A 42 -1.07 -9.81 3.11
N THR A 43 -0.25 -10.00 2.07
CA THR A 43 1.13 -10.50 2.26
C THR A 43 2.04 -9.49 2.96
N LEU A 44 1.86 -8.19 2.70
CA LEU A 44 2.59 -7.13 3.40
C LEU A 44 2.19 -7.03 4.87
N ALA A 45 0.90 -7.17 5.17
CA ALA A 45 0.38 -7.25 6.54
C ALA A 45 0.92 -8.49 7.27
N GLY A 46 0.96 -9.64 6.59
CA GLY A 46 1.57 -10.87 7.12
C GLY A 46 3.04 -10.69 7.48
N ALA A 47 3.80 -9.97 6.65
CA ALA A 47 5.21 -9.69 6.92
C ALA A 47 5.39 -8.78 8.15
N ALA A 48 4.51 -7.79 8.32
CA ALA A 48 4.51 -6.98 9.54
C ALA A 48 4.23 -7.85 10.78
N TRP A 49 3.29 -8.79 10.72
CA TRP A 49 3.00 -9.67 11.86
C TRP A 49 4.12 -10.67 12.20
N ARG A 50 5.01 -10.97 11.25
CA ARG A 50 6.21 -11.80 11.50
C ARG A 50 7.34 -11.05 12.18
N LEU A 51 7.41 -9.73 12.02
CA LEU A 51 8.46 -8.92 12.62
C LEU A 51 8.16 -8.60 14.08
N GLU A 52 9.17 -8.75 14.93
CA GLU A 52 9.04 -8.45 16.35
C GLU A 52 8.64 -6.98 16.59
N GLY A 53 7.56 -6.78 17.33
CA GLY A 53 7.07 -5.45 17.70
C GLY A 53 6.37 -4.69 16.57
N TRP A 54 6.15 -5.33 15.42
CA TRP A 54 5.36 -4.77 14.32
C TRP A 54 3.91 -5.25 14.39
N THR A 55 3.02 -4.41 13.89
CA THR A 55 1.57 -4.65 13.82
C THR A 55 1.03 -4.15 12.50
N ALA A 56 -0.08 -4.75 12.03
CA ALA A 56 -0.75 -4.35 10.82
C ALA A 56 -2.28 -4.38 10.95
N LEU A 57 -2.97 -3.45 10.29
CA LEU A 57 -4.42 -3.42 10.24
C LEU A 57 -4.90 -2.95 8.85
N GLU A 58 -5.56 -3.85 8.14
CA GLU A 58 -6.22 -3.52 6.87
C GLU A 58 -7.52 -2.73 7.11
N GLU A 59 -7.93 -1.95 6.11
CA GLU A 59 -9.16 -1.14 6.12
C GLU A 59 -9.32 -0.25 7.37
N TYR A 60 -8.21 0.27 7.90
CA TYR A 60 -8.21 1.10 9.10
C TYR A 60 -8.92 2.44 8.86
N SER A 61 -9.74 2.85 9.84
CA SER A 61 -10.46 4.13 9.81
C SER A 61 -9.49 5.30 10.00
N THR A 62 -9.41 6.18 9.02
CA THR A 62 -8.58 7.37 9.05
C THR A 62 -9.40 8.64 8.80
N LYS A 63 -8.83 9.79 9.12
CA LYS A 63 -9.40 11.10 8.84
C LYS A 63 -8.72 11.66 7.59
N LYS A 64 -9.40 11.62 6.44
CA LYS A 64 -8.89 12.18 5.17
C LYS A 64 -9.41 13.62 5.01
N TRP A 65 -8.60 14.49 4.41
CA TRP A 65 -9.05 15.83 4.05
C TRP A 65 -10.03 15.72 2.87
N GLY A 66 -11.22 16.31 2.99
CA GLY A 66 -12.19 16.33 1.89
C GLY A 66 -11.66 17.19 0.74
N GLY A 67 -11.07 16.56 -0.29
CA GLY A 67 -10.64 17.26 -1.50
C GLY A 67 -11.81 17.92 -2.24
N ASN A 68 -11.55 19.11 -2.80
CA ASN A 68 -12.48 19.92 -3.61
C ASN A 68 -13.72 20.52 -2.91
N GLN A 69 -13.58 21.01 -1.68
CA GLN A 69 -14.63 21.89 -1.15
C GLN A 69 -14.44 23.33 -1.63
N LYS A 70 -15.48 23.86 -2.31
CA LYS A 70 -15.57 25.28 -2.65
C LYS A 70 -15.30 26.11 -1.38
N LYS A 71 -14.38 27.09 -1.47
CA LYS A 71 -14.18 28.10 -0.41
C LYS A 71 -15.56 28.64 0.00
N GLY A 72 -15.94 28.48 1.27
CA GLY A 72 -17.23 28.94 1.81
C GLY A 72 -18.27 27.87 2.11
N SER A 73 -18.03 26.58 1.84
CA SER A 73 -18.94 25.52 2.33
C SER A 73 -18.81 25.33 3.85
N VAL A 74 -19.89 24.98 4.54
CA VAL A 74 -19.94 24.71 6.01
C VAL A 74 -19.00 23.58 6.46
N ASP A 75 -18.49 22.81 5.52
CA ASP A 75 -17.57 21.71 5.75
C ASP A 75 -16.14 22.04 5.31
N ALA A 76 -15.88 23.19 4.68
CA ALA A 76 -14.57 23.56 4.16
C ALA A 76 -13.53 23.52 5.29
N GLY A 77 -12.64 22.52 5.24
CA GLY A 77 -11.63 22.29 6.27
C GLY A 77 -11.94 21.17 7.27
N LYS A 78 -13.11 20.53 7.22
CA LYS A 78 -13.43 19.38 8.06
C LYS A 78 -12.81 18.10 7.51
N LEU A 79 -12.12 17.38 8.38
CA LEU A 79 -11.66 16.02 8.11
C LEU A 79 -12.87 15.08 8.06
N ARG A 80 -12.96 14.26 7.01
CA ARG A 80 -13.99 13.22 6.89
C ARG A 80 -13.43 11.87 7.26
N ALA A 81 -14.26 11.02 7.85
CA ALA A 81 -13.92 9.62 8.06
C ALA A 81 -13.76 8.95 6.69
N GLY A 82 -12.64 8.28 6.49
CA GLY A 82 -12.33 7.45 5.33
C GLY A 82 -11.60 6.20 5.79
N ARG A 83 -11.30 5.30 4.85
CA ARG A 83 -10.47 4.12 5.11
C ARG A 83 -9.11 4.28 4.45
N CYS A 84 -8.09 3.81 5.13
CA CYS A 84 -6.75 3.58 4.59
C CYS A 84 -6.64 2.09 4.30
N ASP A 85 -6.01 1.71 3.19
CA ASP A 85 -5.98 0.30 2.81
C ASP A 85 -5.19 -0.56 3.81
N LEU A 86 -4.05 -0.05 4.28
CA LEU A 86 -3.23 -0.72 5.29
C LEU A 86 -2.55 0.28 6.23
N PHE A 87 -2.64 0.02 7.53
CA PHE A 87 -1.84 0.68 8.55
C PHE A 87 -0.81 -0.31 9.09
N VAL A 88 0.47 0.08 9.13
CA VAL A 88 1.54 -0.70 9.77
C VAL A 88 2.26 0.15 10.81
N ALA A 89 2.58 -0.44 11.95
CA ALA A 89 3.23 0.28 13.03
C ALA A 89 4.24 -0.57 13.80
N HIS A 90 5.31 0.09 14.22
CA HIS A 90 6.31 -0.33 15.19
C HIS A 90 6.45 0.79 16.25
N ARG A 91 7.06 0.49 17.41
CA ARG A 91 7.21 1.43 18.54
C ARG A 91 7.70 2.83 18.16
N SER A 92 8.57 2.93 17.16
CA SER A 92 9.21 4.18 16.73
C SER A 92 8.67 4.75 15.41
N ALA A 93 7.78 4.04 14.71
CA ALA A 93 7.32 4.45 13.38
C ALA A 93 5.95 3.87 13.03
N ALA A 94 5.11 4.66 12.39
CA ALA A 94 3.82 4.21 11.87
C ALA A 94 3.63 4.73 10.44
N PHE A 95 3.02 3.90 9.60
CA PHE A 95 2.82 4.19 8.19
C PHE A 95 1.37 3.87 7.80
N ALA A 96 0.73 4.85 7.17
CA ALA A 96 -0.54 4.67 6.47
C ALA A 96 -0.21 4.44 4.99
N LEU A 97 -0.69 3.33 4.43
CA LEU A 97 -0.41 2.87 3.09
C LEU A 97 -1.73 2.79 2.31
N GLU A 98 -1.73 3.41 1.13
CA GLU A 98 -2.78 3.28 0.12
C GLU A 98 -2.20 2.48 -1.05
N ALA A 99 -2.91 1.47 -1.51
CA ALA A 99 -2.46 0.59 -2.58
C ALA A 99 -3.15 0.92 -3.91
N LYS A 100 -2.38 0.83 -4.98
CA LYS A 100 -2.85 0.91 -6.36
C LYS A 100 -2.06 -0.09 -7.19
N GLN A 101 -2.74 -0.93 -7.96
CA GLN A 101 -2.12 -1.85 -8.89
C GLN A 101 -2.22 -1.28 -10.31
N ALA A 102 -1.09 -1.23 -11.00
CA ALA A 102 -1.02 -0.72 -12.37
C ALA A 102 -0.37 -1.77 -13.26
N TRP A 103 -1.14 -2.29 -14.22
CA TRP A 103 -0.63 -3.16 -15.27
C TRP A 103 -0.02 -2.30 -16.38
N GLN A 104 1.30 -2.36 -16.53
CA GLN A 104 1.96 -1.74 -17.67
C GLN A 104 1.69 -2.61 -18.90
N PRO A 105 1.02 -2.08 -19.94
CA PRO A 105 0.81 -2.86 -21.14
C PRO A 105 2.16 -3.16 -21.79
N ILE A 106 2.31 -4.37 -22.35
CA ILE A 106 3.51 -4.83 -23.04
C ILE A 106 3.18 -5.04 -24.54
N GLY A 107 3.87 -4.32 -25.42
CA GLY A 107 3.52 -4.26 -26.85
C GLY A 107 4.26 -3.17 -27.62
N GLN A 108 4.45 -3.38 -28.92
CA GLN A 108 5.28 -2.52 -29.78
C GLN A 108 4.68 -1.13 -30.04
N ARG A 109 3.37 -0.95 -29.82
CA ARG A 109 2.64 0.31 -30.10
C ARG A 109 2.46 1.21 -28.87
N ILE A 110 3.14 0.90 -27.77
CA ILE A 110 2.86 1.52 -26.49
C ILE A 110 3.73 2.75 -26.31
N LYS A 111 3.13 3.85 -25.84
CA LYS A 111 3.88 5.06 -25.46
C LYS A 111 4.77 4.72 -24.24
N PRO A 112 6.05 5.09 -24.24
CA PRO A 112 7.08 4.48 -23.38
C PRO A 112 6.97 4.70 -21.86
N PHE A 113 5.86 5.22 -21.33
CA PHE A 113 5.67 5.41 -19.88
C PHE A 113 4.19 5.71 -19.58
N LEU A 114 3.46 4.74 -19.05
CA LEU A 114 2.26 5.05 -18.26
C LEU A 114 2.76 5.53 -16.90
N ARG A 115 2.69 6.85 -16.66
CA ARG A 115 3.13 7.45 -15.39
C ARG A 115 2.28 6.88 -14.25
N VAL A 116 2.89 6.02 -13.44
CA VAL A 116 2.28 5.39 -12.25
C VAL A 116 1.76 6.44 -11.26
N GLU A 117 2.37 7.63 -11.27
CA GLU A 117 1.95 8.83 -10.53
C GLU A 117 0.45 9.15 -10.71
N ASN A 118 -0.09 8.92 -11.91
CA ASN A 118 -1.49 9.19 -12.23
C ASN A 118 -2.45 8.17 -11.62
N ALA A 119 -1.98 6.97 -11.28
CA ALA A 119 -2.80 5.94 -10.62
C ALA A 119 -3.01 6.24 -9.13
N VAL A 120 -2.10 7.00 -8.49
CA VAL A 120 -2.18 7.38 -7.07
C VAL A 120 -3.14 8.56 -6.84
N ALA A 121 -3.42 9.35 -7.88
CA ALA A 121 -4.26 10.55 -7.81
C ALA A 121 -5.76 10.31 -8.14
N ALA A 122 -6.16 9.06 -8.44
CA ALA A 122 -7.53 8.66 -8.78
C ALA A 122 -8.21 7.91 -7.62
#